data_AF-Q1GPF7-F1
#
_entry.id   AF-Q1GPF7-F1
#
_cell.length_a   1.000
_cell.length_b   1.000
_cell.length_c   1.000
_cell.angle_alpha   90.00
_cell.angle_beta   90.00
_cell.angle_gamma   90.00
#
_symmetry.space_group_name_H-M   'P 1'
#
loop_
_entity.id
_entity.type
_entity.pdbx_description
1 polymer ?
#
loop_
_entity_poly.entity_id
_entity_poly.type
_entity_poly.pdbx_seq_one_letter_code
_entity_poly.pdbx_strand_id
1 'polypeptide(L)'
;MATHYHANYVLPRWAPKLTKIDQIGAHIFYRWPGSWGKPGAFSDAYAGAEWIPAFSQLYQGGAATADAPADAATLAAVALPRDPTDRRADNDVGGRVDVTKGWVPSIPDPTSSTSRFDSLTSRQGATPATDGVPGQ
;
A
#
# COMPACT_ATOMS: atom_id res chain seq x y z
N MET A 1 -14.10 -1.31 20.38
CA MET A 1 -13.48 -1.72 19.11
C MET A 1 -13.22 -3.20 19.15
N ALA A 2 -13.51 -3.92 18.06
CA ALA A 2 -13.22 -5.35 17.94
C ALA A 2 -11.85 -5.55 17.27
N THR A 3 -11.06 -6.47 17.78
CA THR A 3 -9.77 -6.87 17.18
C THR A 3 -9.80 -8.29 16.64
N HIS A 4 -10.76 -9.11 17.10
CA HIS A 4 -10.92 -10.51 16.70
C HIS A 4 -12.39 -10.82 16.45
N TYR A 5 -12.66 -11.76 15.57
CA TYR A 5 -13.99 -12.31 15.36
C TYR A 5 -13.92 -13.80 15.01
N HIS A 6 -14.99 -14.55 15.29
CA HIS A 6 -15.17 -15.88 14.75
C HIS A 6 -16.65 -16.15 14.44
N ALA A 7 -16.92 -17.13 13.59
CA ALA A 7 -18.28 -17.58 13.35
C ALA A 7 -18.78 -18.46 14.50
N ASN A 8 -20.08 -18.45 14.78
CA ASN A 8 -20.70 -19.23 15.85
C ASN A 8 -20.58 -20.75 15.68
N TYR A 9 -20.27 -21.22 14.48
CA TYR A 9 -19.99 -22.63 14.16
C TYR A 9 -18.49 -22.99 14.24
N VAL A 10 -17.62 -22.06 14.68
CA VAL A 10 -16.20 -22.29 14.92
C VAL A 10 -15.87 -21.95 16.37
N LEU A 11 -15.12 -22.81 17.06
CA LEU A 11 -14.66 -22.55 18.43
C LEU A 11 -13.12 -22.44 18.47
N PRO A 12 -12.57 -21.24 18.23
CA PRO A 12 -11.14 -21.07 18.31
C PRO A 12 -10.66 -21.03 19.76
N ARG A 13 -9.51 -21.65 20.02
CA ARG A 13 -8.87 -21.72 21.36
C ARG A 13 -8.62 -20.37 22.04
N TRP A 14 -8.58 -19.28 21.29
CA TRP A 14 -8.34 -17.94 21.81
C TRP A 14 -9.62 -17.24 22.29
N ALA A 15 -10.81 -17.67 21.85
CA ALA A 15 -12.06 -16.98 22.16
C ALA A 15 -12.33 -16.83 23.67
N PRO A 16 -12.12 -17.86 24.52
CA PRO A 16 -12.34 -17.71 25.97
C PRO A 16 -11.35 -16.76 26.66
N LYS A 17 -10.23 -16.42 26.02
CA LYS A 17 -9.19 -15.55 26.58
C LYS A 17 -9.45 -14.06 26.31
N LEU A 18 -10.44 -13.76 25.47
CA LEU A 18 -10.77 -12.40 25.04
C LEU A 18 -12.13 -11.96 25.58
N THR A 19 -12.34 -10.65 25.66
CA THR A 19 -13.63 -10.09 26.08
C THR A 19 -14.57 -10.03 24.88
N LYS A 20 -15.70 -10.76 24.94
CA LYS A 20 -16.77 -10.66 23.94
C LYS A 20 -17.38 -9.26 23.99
N ILE A 21 -17.58 -8.67 22.82
CA ILE A 21 -18.16 -7.33 22.66
C ILE A 21 -19.62 -7.44 22.22
N ASP A 22 -19.83 -8.08 21.06
CA ASP A 22 -21.14 -8.15 20.41
C ASP A 22 -21.18 -9.31 19.40
N GLN A 23 -22.35 -9.59 18.84
CA GLN A 23 -22.55 -10.59 17.80
C GLN A 23 -23.47 -10.04 16.70
N ILE A 24 -23.01 -10.08 15.46
CA ILE A 24 -23.77 -9.64 14.28
C ILE A 24 -23.94 -10.86 13.36
N GLY A 25 -25.17 -11.36 13.28
CA GLY A 25 -25.47 -12.60 12.57
C GLY A 25 -24.66 -13.78 13.12
N ALA A 26 -23.90 -14.44 12.24
CA ALA A 26 -23.04 -15.56 12.61
C ALA A 26 -21.71 -15.13 13.27
N HIS A 27 -21.31 -13.86 13.19
CA HIS A 27 -19.99 -13.41 13.63
C HIS A 27 -20.03 -12.85 15.05
N ILE A 28 -19.18 -13.39 15.93
CA ILE A 28 -19.01 -12.94 17.30
C ILE A 28 -17.71 -12.15 17.39
N PHE A 29 -17.79 -10.92 17.90
CA PHE A 29 -16.69 -9.98 17.98
C PHE A 29 -16.09 -9.90 19.38
N TYR A 30 -14.77 -9.78 19.44
CA TYR A 30 -13.98 -9.77 20.66
C TYR A 30 -12.96 -8.64 20.66
N ARG A 31 -12.55 -8.23 21.86
CA ARG A 31 -11.39 -7.34 22.09
C ARG A 31 -10.40 -7.96 23.04
N TRP A 32 -9.18 -7.43 23.01
CA TRP A 32 -8.22 -7.64 24.08
C TRP A 32 -8.77 -7.18 25.43
N PRO A 33 -8.51 -7.92 26.51
CA PRO A 33 -8.89 -7.48 27.86
C PRO A 33 -8.07 -6.25 28.28
N GLY A 34 -8.61 -5.47 29.21
CA GLY A 34 -7.94 -4.28 29.75
C GLY A 34 -8.00 -3.05 28.83
N SER A 35 -7.05 -2.12 29.02
CA SER A 35 -6.98 -0.85 28.28
C SER A 35 -6.69 -1.04 26.80
N TRP A 36 -5.90 -2.07 26.46
CA TRP A 36 -5.49 -2.40 25.09
C TRP A 36 -6.65 -2.74 24.13
N GLY A 37 -7.85 -3.05 24.64
CA GLY A 37 -9.06 -3.24 23.83
C GLY A 37 -10.02 -2.05 23.80
N LYS A 38 -9.69 -0.95 24.49
CA LYS A 38 -10.52 0.26 24.56
C LYS A 38 -10.19 1.21 23.40
N PRO A 39 -11.11 2.11 23.00
CA PRO A 39 -10.87 3.04 21.91
C PRO A 39 -9.60 3.88 22.03
N GLY A 40 -9.20 4.26 23.24
CA GLY A 40 -7.96 5.02 23.48
C GLY A 40 -6.66 4.28 23.14
N ALA A 41 -6.69 2.96 22.93
CA ALA A 41 -5.54 2.22 22.42
C ALA A 41 -5.39 2.29 20.88
N PHE A 42 -6.37 2.87 20.19
CA PHE A 42 -6.43 2.98 18.73
C PHE A 42 -6.68 4.42 18.27
N SER A 43 -6.28 5.39 19.09
CA SER A 43 -6.42 6.82 18.78
C SER A 43 -5.17 7.43 18.14
N ASP A 44 -4.08 6.68 18.04
CA ASP A 44 -2.83 7.17 17.46
C ASP A 44 -2.95 7.34 15.94
N ALA A 45 -2.37 8.43 15.44
CA ALA A 45 -2.22 8.65 14.02
C ALA A 45 -1.12 7.75 13.46
N TYR A 46 -1.34 7.21 12.25
CA TYR A 46 -0.31 6.46 11.55
C TYR A 46 0.90 7.35 11.26
N ALA A 47 2.07 6.97 11.77
CA ALA A 47 3.29 7.79 11.69
C ALA A 47 3.96 7.78 10.31
N GLY A 48 3.64 6.82 9.43
CA GLY A 48 4.26 6.70 8.10
C GLY A 48 5.73 6.30 8.09
N ALA A 49 6.35 6.09 9.25
CA ALA A 49 7.78 5.77 9.42
C ALA A 49 7.98 4.28 9.76
N GLU A 50 7.32 3.39 9.02
CA GLU A 50 7.49 1.94 9.21
C GLU A 50 8.90 1.50 8.79
N TRP A 51 9.55 0.69 9.62
CA TRP A 51 10.83 0.09 9.27
C TRP A 51 10.61 -1.08 8.32
N ILE A 52 11.00 -0.91 7.06
CA ILE A 52 10.90 -1.95 6.03
C ILE A 52 12.32 -2.49 5.75
N PRO A 53 12.66 -3.70 6.24
CA PRO A 53 14.02 -4.23 6.11
C PRO A 53 14.52 -4.31 4.67
N ALA A 54 13.62 -4.59 3.72
CA ALA A 54 13.94 -4.66 2.29
C ALA A 54 14.48 -3.35 1.69
N PHE A 55 14.19 -2.20 2.32
CA PHE A 55 14.64 -0.88 1.86
C PHE A 55 15.73 -0.26 2.74
N SER A 56 16.24 -1.01 3.73
CA SER A 56 17.28 -0.53 4.65
C SER A 56 18.55 -0.07 3.93
N GLN A 57 18.95 -0.74 2.85
CA GLN A 57 20.08 -0.33 2.00
C GLN A 57 19.83 0.98 1.23
N LEU A 58 18.58 1.27 0.84
CA LEU A 58 18.24 2.52 0.16
C LEU A 58 18.29 3.71 1.12
N TYR A 59 17.96 3.49 2.40
CA TYR A 59 18.01 4.52 3.44
C TYR A 59 19.43 4.81 3.96
N GLN A 60 20.37 3.87 3.80
CA GLN A 60 21.75 4.04 4.28
C GLN A 60 22.65 4.88 3.36
N GLY A 61 22.10 5.51 2.31
CA GLY A 61 22.83 6.51 1.54
C GLY A 61 24.14 5.97 0.97
N GLY A 62 24.11 4.82 0.31
CA GLY A 62 25.17 4.47 -0.62
C GLY A 62 25.15 5.52 -1.73
N ALA A 63 26.04 6.52 -1.67
CA ALA A 63 26.20 7.50 -2.72
C ALA A 63 26.46 6.75 -4.02
N ALA A 64 25.46 6.70 -4.91
CA ALA A 64 25.68 6.31 -6.28
C ALA A 64 26.67 7.32 -6.86
N THR A 65 27.90 6.88 -7.11
CA THR A 65 28.83 7.64 -7.94
C THR A 65 28.20 7.72 -9.32
N ALA A 66 27.60 8.87 -9.61
CA ALA A 66 26.90 9.20 -10.85
C ALA A 66 27.88 9.48 -12.01
N ASP A 67 28.91 8.65 -12.14
CA ASP A 67 29.89 8.72 -13.23
C ASP A 67 30.00 7.34 -13.89
N ALA A 68 28.92 6.93 -14.54
CA ALA A 68 29.01 6.00 -15.64
C ALA A 68 28.16 6.58 -16.77
N PRO A 69 28.70 6.78 -17.98
CA PRO A 69 27.87 7.15 -19.12
C PRO A 69 26.81 6.06 -19.28
N ALA A 70 25.55 6.45 -19.18
CA ALA A 70 24.42 5.61 -19.50
C ALA A 70 24.41 5.42 -21.03
N ASP A 71 25.25 4.52 -21.53
CA ASP A 71 24.98 3.91 -22.82
C ASP A 71 23.65 3.18 -22.65
N ALA A 72 22.59 3.75 -23.22
CA ALA A 72 21.29 3.12 -23.31
C ALA A 72 21.46 1.82 -24.10
N ALA A 73 21.80 0.74 -23.38
CA ALA A 73 21.89 -0.58 -23.95
C ALA A 73 20.52 -0.87 -24.56
N THR A 74 20.50 -0.87 -25.90
CA THR A 74 19.31 -1.22 -26.66
C THR A 74 19.12 -2.72 -26.44
N LEU A 75 18.41 -3.08 -25.37
CA LEU A 75 18.01 -4.44 -25.11
C LEU A 75 17.01 -4.80 -26.20
N ALA A 76 17.45 -5.60 -27.17
CA ALA A 76 16.55 -6.21 -28.14
C ALA A 76 15.48 -6.96 -27.35
N ALA A 77 14.21 -6.60 -27.55
CA ALA A 77 13.08 -7.23 -26.89
C ALA A 77 13.01 -8.69 -27.35
N VAL A 78 13.52 -9.61 -26.53
CA VAL A 78 13.32 -11.05 -26.74
C VAL A 78 12.01 -11.40 -26.05
N ALA A 79 11.00 -11.77 -26.84
CA ALA A 79 9.80 -12.40 -26.31
C ALA A 79 10.21 -13.73 -25.65
N LEU A 80 10.00 -13.84 -24.33
CA LEU A 80 10.23 -15.10 -23.63
C LEU A 80 9.27 -16.17 -24.17
N PRO A 81 9.73 -17.38 -24.51
CA PRO A 81 8.86 -18.43 -25.01
C PRO A 81 7.81 -18.82 -23.96
N ARG A 82 6.60 -19.11 -24.43
CA ARG A 82 5.46 -19.50 -23.60
C ARG A 82 5.76 -20.81 -22.85
N ASP A 83 5.43 -20.86 -21.57
CA ASP A 83 5.43 -22.11 -20.80
C ASP A 83 4.22 -22.97 -21.24
N PRO A 84 4.43 -24.23 -21.65
CA PRO A 84 3.35 -25.11 -22.13
C PRO A 84 2.29 -25.43 -21.07
N THR A 85 2.56 -25.19 -19.78
CA THR A 85 1.58 -25.37 -18.70
C THR A 85 0.71 -24.14 -18.43
N ASP A 86 0.98 -23.03 -19.12
CA ASP A 86 0.30 -21.75 -18.91
C ASP A 86 -1.09 -21.70 -19.60
N ARG A 87 -2.15 -21.74 -18.78
CA ARG A 87 -3.56 -21.76 -19.21
C ARG A 87 -4.14 -20.40 -19.63
N ARG A 88 -3.31 -19.41 -19.92
CA ARG A 88 -3.75 -18.08 -20.39
C ARG A 88 -4.35 -18.15 -21.79
N ALA A 89 -5.20 -17.17 -22.10
CA ALA A 89 -5.65 -16.93 -23.47
C ALA A 89 -4.46 -16.54 -24.35
N ASP A 90 -4.52 -16.84 -25.65
CA ASP A 90 -3.39 -16.61 -26.57
C ASP A 90 -3.00 -15.12 -26.70
N ASN A 91 -3.91 -14.22 -26.35
CA ASN A 91 -3.69 -12.77 -26.33
C ASN A 91 -3.42 -12.20 -24.92
N ASP A 92 -3.34 -13.06 -23.90
CA ASP A 92 -3.12 -12.66 -22.50
C ASP A 92 -1.68 -12.95 -22.08
N VAL A 93 -0.99 -11.89 -21.64
CA VAL A 93 0.37 -11.94 -21.08
C VAL A 93 0.36 -12.17 -19.56
N GLY A 94 -0.83 -12.46 -18.99
CA GLY A 94 -1.16 -12.77 -17.60
C GLY A 94 -0.51 -11.83 -16.60
N GLY A 95 -0.98 -10.58 -16.67
CA GLY A 95 -0.62 -9.50 -15.77
C GLY A 95 0.68 -8.77 -16.09
N ARG A 96 1.44 -9.24 -17.09
CA ARG A 96 2.69 -8.58 -17.54
C ARG A 96 2.38 -7.51 -18.59
N VAL A 97 3.31 -6.58 -18.80
CA VAL A 97 3.18 -5.59 -19.88
C VAL A 97 3.90 -6.08 -21.13
N ASP A 98 3.20 -6.02 -22.26
CA ASP A 98 3.74 -6.38 -23.57
C ASP A 98 4.48 -5.18 -24.20
N VAL A 99 5.80 -5.17 -24.01
CA VAL A 99 6.69 -4.11 -24.52
C VAL A 99 6.80 -4.08 -26.04
N THR A 100 6.39 -5.15 -26.75
CA THR A 100 6.44 -5.20 -28.23
C THR A 100 5.34 -4.37 -28.87
N LYS A 101 4.29 -4.02 -28.11
CA LYS A 101 3.17 -3.18 -28.56
C LYS A 101 3.47 -1.67 -28.45
N GLY A 102 4.74 -1.29 -28.34
CA GLY A 102 5.18 0.11 -28.27
C GLY A 102 5.04 0.75 -26.88
N TRP A 103 4.68 -0.03 -25.86
CA TRP A 103 4.68 0.48 -24.48
C TRP A 103 6.11 0.56 -23.95
N VAL A 104 6.60 1.78 -23.74
CA VAL A 104 7.90 2.06 -23.12
C VAL A 104 7.64 2.75 -21.78
N PRO A 105 8.09 2.20 -20.64
CA PRO A 105 7.95 2.86 -19.36
C PRO A 105 8.83 4.12 -19.33
N SER A 106 8.20 5.30 -19.29
CA SER A 106 8.89 6.57 -19.06
C SER A 106 9.08 6.77 -17.56
N ILE A 107 10.22 6.33 -17.03
CA ILE A 107 10.60 6.54 -15.63
C ILE A 107 11.38 7.86 -15.57
N PRO A 108 10.87 8.93 -14.92
CA PRO A 108 11.60 10.19 -14.79
C PRO A 108 12.83 10.01 -13.89
N ASP A 109 13.85 10.83 -14.12
CA ASP A 109 15.02 10.91 -13.25
C ASP A 109 14.57 11.14 -11.79
N PRO A 110 15.09 10.37 -10.82
CA PRO A 110 14.67 10.45 -9.42
C PRO A 110 14.87 11.84 -8.80
N THR A 111 15.84 12.62 -9.30
CA THR A 111 16.10 14.00 -8.85
C THR A 111 15.16 15.02 -9.49
N SER A 112 14.54 14.66 -10.62
CA SER A 112 13.58 15.50 -11.35
C SER A 112 12.13 15.16 -10.99
N SER A 113 11.86 14.00 -10.39
CA SER A 113 10.53 13.59 -9.95
C SER A 113 10.24 14.06 -8.53
N THR A 114 9.45 15.13 -8.37
CA THR A 114 8.82 15.40 -7.07
C THR A 114 7.89 14.23 -6.74
N SER A 115 7.90 13.77 -5.48
CA SER A 115 7.13 12.60 -5.08
C SER A 115 5.65 12.79 -5.42
N ARG A 116 5.02 11.77 -6.01
CA ARG A 116 3.55 11.75 -6.21
C ARG A 116 2.80 11.97 -4.89
N PHE A 117 3.42 11.63 -3.76
CA PHE A 117 2.92 11.93 -2.41
C PHE A 117 2.82 13.45 -2.16
N ASP A 118 3.85 14.23 -2.48
CA ASP A 118 3.84 15.69 -2.28
C ASP A 118 2.80 16.38 -3.18
N SER A 119 2.61 15.87 -4.40
CA SER A 119 1.59 16.39 -5.32
C SER A 119 0.15 16.14 -4.85
N LEU A 120 -0.08 15.12 -4.03
CA LEU A 120 -1.39 14.82 -3.44
C LEU A 120 -1.62 15.64 -2.16
N THR A 121 -0.59 15.80 -1.33
CA THR A 121 -0.66 16.58 -0.08
C THR A 121 -0.83 18.08 -0.35
N SER A 122 -0.15 18.62 -1.37
CA SER A 122 -0.29 20.03 -1.78
C SER A 122 -1.69 20.38 -2.30
N ARG A 123 -2.42 19.42 -2.89
CA ARG A 123 -3.81 19.65 -3.36
C ARG A 123 -4.85 19.67 -2.25
N GLN A 124 -4.52 19.19 -1.05
CA GLN A 124 -5.45 19.18 0.10
C GLN A 124 -5.37 20.46 0.95
N GLY A 125 -4.41 21.36 0.67
CA GLY A 125 -4.19 22.60 1.41
C GLY A 125 -4.85 23.83 0.77
N ALA A 126 -6.17 23.85 0.64
CA ALA A 126 -6.92 25.09 0.44
C ALA A 126 -8.29 24.98 1.11
N THR A 127 -8.37 25.43 2.37
CA THR A 127 -9.65 25.71 3.01
C THR A 127 -10.24 26.94 2.33
N PRO A 128 -11.42 26.88 1.68
CA PRO A 128 -12.10 28.10 1.24
C PRO A 128 -12.44 28.92 2.49
N ALA A 129 -12.10 30.21 2.46
CA ALA A 129 -12.50 31.15 3.49
C ALA A 129 -14.02 31.13 3.64
N THR A 130 -14.51 31.01 4.86
CA THR A 130 -15.91 31.25 5.22
C THR A 130 -16.21 32.73 4.98
N ASP A 131 -16.94 33.04 3.90
CA ASP A 131 -17.58 34.33 3.71
C ASP A 131 -18.59 34.55 4.83
N GLY A 132 -18.35 35.60 5.63
CA GLY A 132 -19.26 36.05 6.67
C GLY A 132 -20.53 36.62 6.06
N VAL A 133 -21.68 36.11 6.49
CA VAL A 133 -23.01 36.65 6.17
C VAL A 133 -23.21 37.98 6.91
N PRO A 134 -23.46 39.13 6.25
CA PRO A 134 -24.03 40.29 6.92
C PRO A 134 -25.55 40.11 6.98
N GLY A 135 -26.07 39.91 8.19
CA GLY A 135 -27.50 39.98 8.47
C GLY A 135 -27.91 41.40 8.88
N GLN A 136 -28.99 41.86 8.23
CA GLN A 136 -30.07 42.76 8.69
C GLN A 136 -29.70 44.09 9.35
#